data_AF-A0A940JJQ4-F1
#
_entry.id   AF-A0A940JJQ4-F1
#
_cell.length_a   1.000
_cell.length_b   1.000
_cell.length_c   1.000
_cell.angle_alpha   90.00
_cell.angle_beta   90.00
_cell.angle_gamma   90.00
#
_symmetry.space_group_name_H-M   'P 1'
#
loop_
_entity.id
_entity.type
_entity.pdbx_description
1 polymer ?
#
loop_
_entity_poly.entity_id
_entity_poly.type
_entity_poly.pdbx_seq_one_letter_code
_entity_poly.pdbx_strand_id
1 'polypeptide(L)'
;MAVILGAFGAHGLKQMLTPEYISTFETGVRYHMYHVFALLAAGILYERFPDKLIIYAGYAFITGILLFSGSLYLLTLLKATDTVGLKGIGIITPFGGLFFIAGWICMALGISRK
;
A
#
# COMPACT_ATOMS: atom_id res chain seq x y z
N MET A 1 -8.60 -5.67 -5.63
CA MET A 1 -7.79 -6.54 -4.75
C MET A 1 -7.95 -6.19 -3.27
N ALA A 2 -7.81 -4.93 -2.85
CA ALA A 2 -7.92 -4.52 -1.45
C ALA A 2 -9.23 -4.96 -0.75
N VAL A 3 -10.39 -4.90 -1.44
CA VAL A 3 -11.69 -5.36 -0.89
C VAL A 3 -11.69 -6.85 -0.58
N ILE A 4 -11.17 -7.68 -1.51
CA ILE A 4 -11.05 -9.13 -1.32
C ILE A 4 -10.16 -9.44 -0.12
N LEU A 5 -9.01 -8.75 -0.04
CA LEU A 5 -8.07 -8.91 1.06
C LEU A 5 -8.71 -8.48 2.40
N GLY A 6 -9.43 -7.36 2.44
CA GLY A 6 -10.16 -6.92 3.64
C GLY A 6 -11.20 -7.94 4.11
N ALA A 7 -11.99 -8.50 3.20
CA ALA A 7 -12.96 -9.55 3.53
C ALA A 7 -12.26 -10.82 4.08
N PHE A 8 -11.14 -11.21 3.47
CA PHE A 8 -10.31 -12.33 3.92
C PHE A 8 -9.73 -12.09 5.33
N GLY A 9 -9.21 -10.89 5.60
CA GLY A 9 -8.72 -10.51 6.92
C GLY A 9 -9.80 -10.58 8.00
N ALA A 10 -11.01 -10.09 7.69
CA ALA A 10 -12.11 -10.02 8.65
C ALA A 10 -12.72 -11.39 9.00
N HIS A 11 -12.73 -12.35 8.07
CA HIS A 11 -13.43 -13.64 8.25
C HIS A 11 -12.48 -14.84 8.28
N GLY A 12 -11.48 -14.89 7.40
CA GLY A 12 -10.56 -16.02 7.29
C GLY A 12 -9.40 -15.92 8.28
N LEU A 13 -8.74 -14.77 8.33
CA LEU A 13 -7.46 -14.64 9.03
C LEU A 13 -7.61 -14.63 10.57
N LYS A 14 -8.73 -14.11 11.10
CA LYS A 14 -8.98 -13.97 12.55
C LYS A 14 -8.92 -15.28 13.34
N GLN A 15 -9.19 -16.42 12.70
CA GLN A 15 -9.14 -17.74 13.36
C GLN A 15 -7.72 -18.35 13.35
N MET A 16 -6.81 -17.79 12.56
CA MET A 16 -5.48 -18.36 12.31
C MET A 16 -4.35 -17.60 13.01
N LEU A 17 -4.56 -16.32 13.36
CA LEU A 17 -3.52 -15.43 13.83
C LEU A 17 -3.89 -14.71 15.12
N THR A 18 -2.87 -14.27 15.86
CA THR A 18 -3.07 -13.41 17.04
C THR A 18 -3.59 -12.03 16.63
N PRO A 19 -4.28 -11.29 17.52
CA PRO A 19 -4.81 -9.96 17.22
C PRO A 19 -3.78 -8.96 16.68
N GLU A 20 -2.51 -9.09 17.09
CA GLU A 20 -1.41 -8.25 16.62
C GLU A 20 -1.15 -8.41 15.10
N TYR A 21 -1.12 -9.64 14.60
CA TYR A 21 -0.93 -9.90 13.18
C TYR A 21 -2.18 -9.56 12.36
N ILE A 22 -3.37 -9.69 12.94
CA ILE A 22 -4.62 -9.19 12.31
C ILE A 22 -4.55 -7.68 12.12
N SER A 23 -4.17 -6.94 13.16
CA SER A 23 -3.98 -5.48 13.07
C SER A 23 -2.93 -5.09 12.03
N THR A 24 -1.87 -5.89 11.91
CA THR A 24 -0.83 -5.72 10.88
C THR A 24 -1.39 -5.90 9.47
N PHE A 25 -2.18 -6.95 9.23
CA PHE A 25 -2.85 -7.19 7.95
C PHE A 25 -3.83 -6.06 7.60
N GLU A 26 -4.67 -5.67 8.57
CA GLU A 26 -5.64 -4.57 8.41
C GLU A 26 -4.96 -3.23 8.12
N THR A 27 -3.78 -2.98 8.70
CA THR A 27 -2.94 -1.83 8.35
C THR A 27 -2.53 -1.88 6.87
N GLY A 28 -2.09 -3.03 6.37
CA GLY A 28 -1.83 -3.21 4.94
C GLY A 28 -3.06 -2.93 4.07
N VAL A 29 -4.23 -3.45 4.43
CA VAL A 29 -5.50 -3.20 3.69
C VAL A 29 -5.86 -1.71 3.69
N ARG A 30 -5.74 -1.03 4.83
CA ARG A 30 -6.05 0.38 4.97
C ARG A 30 -5.13 1.26 4.11
N TYR A 31 -3.82 1.04 4.16
CA TYR A 31 -2.86 1.80 3.34
C TYR A 31 -3.03 1.53 1.84
N HIS A 32 -3.33 0.28 1.45
CA HIS A 32 -3.69 -0.06 0.08
C HIS A 32 -4.91 0.74 -0.39
N MET A 33 -5.99 0.75 0.39
CA MET A 33 -7.22 1.49 0.05
C MET A 33 -6.98 3.00 -0.08
N TYR A 34 -6.26 3.62 0.86
CA TYR A 34 -5.95 5.05 0.79
C TYR A 34 -5.20 5.43 -0.48
N HIS A 35 -4.23 4.61 -0.89
CA HIS A 35 -3.42 4.91 -2.06
C HIS A 35 -4.08 4.49 -3.38
N VAL A 36 -5.10 3.63 -3.37
CA VAL A 36 -6.00 3.45 -4.52
C VAL A 36 -6.78 4.74 -4.79
N PHE A 37 -7.29 5.40 -3.75
CA PHE A 37 -7.96 6.70 -3.93
C PHE A 37 -6.97 7.79 -4.37
N ALA A 38 -5.74 7.78 -3.85
CA ALA A 38 -4.69 8.69 -4.31
C ALA A 38 -4.33 8.46 -5.79
N LEU A 39 -4.27 7.20 -6.23
CA LEU A 39 -4.04 6.84 -7.63
C LEU A 39 -5.19 7.29 -8.54
N LEU A 40 -6.44 7.09 -8.10
CA LEU A 40 -7.62 7.61 -8.80
C LEU A 40 -7.56 9.15 -8.93
N ALA A 41 -7.21 9.84 -7.83
CA ALA A 41 -7.05 11.29 -7.85
C ALA A 41 -5.94 11.73 -8.82
N ALA A 42 -4.80 11.04 -8.85
CA ALA A 42 -3.73 11.32 -9.81
C ALA A 42 -4.20 11.17 -11.26
N GLY A 43 -4.98 10.12 -11.57
CA GLY A 43 -5.58 9.93 -12.89
C GLY A 43 -6.51 11.07 -13.30
N ILE A 44 -7.42 11.48 -12.41
CA ILE A 44 -8.35 12.60 -12.65
C ILE A 44 -7.59 13.93 -12.80
N LEU A 45 -6.61 14.18 -11.94
CA LEU A 45 -5.84 15.42 -11.95
C LEU A 45 -4.97 15.56 -13.20
N TYR A 46 -4.51 14.45 -13.78
CA TYR A 46 -3.70 14.48 -15.00
C TYR A 46 -4.44 15.13 -16.18
N GLU A 47 -5.76 14.97 -16.30
CA GLU A 47 -6.56 15.62 -17.35
C GLU A 47 -6.47 17.15 -17.27
N ARG A 48 -6.46 17.70 -16.05
CA ARG A 48 -6.39 19.15 -15.82
C ARG A 48 -4.95 19.67 -15.74
N PHE A 49 -4.03 18.84 -15.27
CA PHE A 49 -2.62 19.16 -15.01
C PHE A 49 -1.73 18.07 -15.65
N PRO A 50 -1.54 18.07 -16.98
CA PRO A 50 -0.78 17.03 -17.68
C PRO A 50 0.74 17.19 -17.47
N ASP A 51 1.21 17.04 -16.23
CA ASP A 51 2.60 17.12 -15.82
C ASP A 51 3.17 15.72 -15.54
N LYS A 52 4.45 15.51 -15.87
CA LYS A 52 5.16 14.23 -15.63
C LYS A 52 5.20 13.85 -14.16
N LEU A 53 5.19 14.82 -13.25
CA LEU A 53 5.15 14.56 -11.81
C LEU A 53 3.86 13.88 -11.37
N ILE A 54 2.72 14.14 -12.03
CA ILE A 54 1.48 13.42 -11.72
C ILE A 54 1.57 11.95 -12.17
N ILE A 55 2.22 11.68 -13.30
CA ILE A 55 2.50 10.30 -13.74
C ILE A 55 3.43 9.60 -12.75
N TYR A 56 4.50 10.26 -12.32
CA TYR A 56 5.42 9.71 -11.32
C TYR A 56 4.75 9.50 -9.96
N ALA A 57 3.78 10.34 -9.58
CA ALA A 57 2.97 10.12 -8.40
C ALA A 57 2.20 8.80 -8.48
N GLY A 58 1.57 8.52 -9.64
CA GLY A 58 0.88 7.26 -9.89
C GLY A 58 1.80 6.04 -9.75
N TYR A 59 2.98 6.06 -10.38
CA TYR A 59 3.96 4.98 -10.24
C TYR A 59 4.46 4.81 -8.80
N ALA A 60 4.67 5.92 -8.09
CA ALA A 60 5.09 5.89 -6.69
C ALA A 60 4.01 5.30 -5.79
N PHE A 61 2.73 5.63 -5.98
CA PHE A 61 1.63 5.02 -5.23
C PHE A 61 1.52 3.51 -5.50
N ILE A 62 1.61 3.07 -6.76
CA ILE A 62 1.59 1.64 -7.10
C ILE A 62 2.76 0.90 -6.44
N THR A 63 3.97 1.45 -6.57
CA THR A 63 5.18 0.86 -5.96
C THR A 63 5.05 0.81 -4.44
N GLY A 64 4.54 1.87 -3.83
CA GLY A 64 4.25 1.92 -2.40
C GLY A 64 3.23 0.88 -1.96
N ILE A 65 2.16 0.64 -2.73
CA ILE A 65 1.17 -0.41 -2.43
C ILE A 65 1.84 -1.79 -2.42
N LEU A 66 2.65 -2.08 -3.44
CA LEU A 66 3.35 -3.36 -3.55
C LEU A 66 4.35 -3.58 -2.41
N LEU A 67 5.18 -2.58 -2.11
CA LEU A 67 6.22 -2.70 -1.09
C LEU A 67 5.65 -2.61 0.33
N PHE A 68 4.82 -1.60 0.63
CA PHE A 68 4.27 -1.40 1.97
C PHE A 68 3.17 -2.43 2.26
N SER A 69 2.10 -2.44 1.47
CA SER A 69 0.93 -3.27 1.79
C SER A 69 1.21 -4.74 1.47
N GLY A 70 1.87 -5.01 0.34
CA GLY A 70 2.27 -6.36 -0.04
C GLY A 70 3.21 -7.02 0.97
N SER A 71 4.18 -6.30 1.55
CA SER A 71 5.05 -6.88 2.59
C SER A 71 4.29 -7.25 3.86
N LEU A 72 3.32 -6.44 4.29
CA LEU A 72 2.46 -6.77 5.45
C LEU A 72 1.54 -7.97 5.17
N TYR A 73 1.00 -8.10 3.96
CA TYR A 73 0.23 -9.28 3.57
C TYR A 73 1.10 -10.54 3.57
N LEU A 74 2.31 -10.44 3.00
CA LEU A 74 3.24 -11.58 2.97
C LEU A 74 3.68 -11.99 4.38
N LEU A 75 4.01 -11.01 5.23
CA LEU A 75 4.40 -11.23 6.62
C LEU A 75 3.33 -12.02 7.40
N THR A 76 2.08 -11.58 7.29
CA THR A 76 0.95 -12.18 8.00
C THR A 76 0.56 -13.53 7.42
N LEU A 77 0.66 -13.72 6.09
CA LEU A 77 0.44 -15.01 5.45
C LEU A 77 1.49 -16.05 5.88
N LEU A 78 2.78 -15.69 5.85
CA LEU A 78 3.86 -16.58 6.30
C LEU A 78 3.70 -16.96 7.77
N LYS A 79 3.22 -16.03 8.59
CA LYS A 79 2.90 -16.31 9.99
C LYS A 79 1.71 -17.27 10.12
N ALA A 80 0.68 -17.13 9.26
CA ALA A 80 -0.50 -17.99 9.29
C ALA A 80 -0.21 -19.41 8.80
N THR A 81 0.86 -19.60 8.03
CA THR A 81 1.30 -20.90 7.50
C THR A 81 2.54 -21.46 8.22
N ASP A 82 2.88 -20.94 9.41
CA ASP A 82 4.05 -21.31 10.23
C ASP A 82 5.37 -21.41 9.41
N THR A 83 5.49 -20.61 8.36
CA THR A 83 6.63 -20.66 7.46
C THR A 83 7.77 -19.82 8.03
N VAL A 84 8.90 -20.46 8.31
CA VAL A 84 10.05 -19.93 9.11
C VAL A 84 10.79 -18.74 8.47
N GLY A 85 10.41 -18.31 7.27
CA GLY A 85 11.06 -17.23 6.50
C GLY A 85 10.64 -15.81 6.91
N LEU A 86 10.80 -15.42 8.18
CA LEU A 86 10.44 -14.08 8.68
C LEU A 86 11.57 -13.04 8.56
N LYS A 87 12.82 -13.47 8.32
CA LYS A 87 13.97 -12.56 8.32
C LYS A 87 13.92 -11.61 7.13
N GLY A 88 13.69 -10.33 7.40
CA GLY A 88 13.89 -9.23 6.45
C GLY A 88 12.64 -8.69 5.76
N ILE A 89 11.48 -9.36 5.80
CA ILE A 89 10.27 -8.84 5.12
C ILE A 89 9.81 -7.50 5.71
N GLY A 90 9.92 -7.36 7.04
CA GLY A 90 9.58 -6.10 7.71
C GLY A 90 10.43 -4.91 7.28
N ILE A 91 11.66 -5.12 6.75
CA ILE A 91 12.49 -4.01 6.27
C ILE A 91 11.99 -3.42 4.96
N ILE A 92 11.11 -4.13 4.24
CA ILE A 92 10.56 -3.68 2.96
C ILE A 92 9.49 -2.60 3.17
N THR A 93 8.74 -2.69 4.27
CA THR A 93 7.62 -1.80 4.57
C THR A 93 8.02 -0.32 4.62
N PRO A 94 9.11 0.08 5.31
CA PRO A 94 9.58 1.48 5.30
C PRO A 94 9.86 2.03 3.91
N PHE A 95 10.43 1.25 2.99
CA PHE A 95 10.68 1.69 1.62
C PHE A 95 9.37 1.99 0.88
N GLY A 96 8.34 1.15 1.06
CA GLY A 96 7.02 1.44 0.52
C GLY A 96 6.42 2.74 1.07
N GLY A 97 6.67 3.05 2.35
CA GLY A 97 6.29 4.32 2.96
C GLY A 97 6.96 5.53 2.31
N LEU A 98 8.25 5.41 1.96
CA LEU A 98 8.97 6.46 1.21
C LEU A 98 8.35 6.70 -0.16
N PHE A 99 7.94 5.64 -0.87
CA PHE A 99 7.24 5.77 -2.15
C PHE A 99 5.87 6.45 -2.01
N PHE A 100 5.12 6.15 -0.95
CA PHE A 100 3.88 6.89 -0.66
C PHE A 100 4.12 8.38 -0.45
N ILE A 101 5.11 8.74 0.38
CA ILE A 101 5.49 10.14 0.61
C ILE A 101 5.90 10.82 -0.70
N ALA A 102 6.77 10.17 -1.49
CA ALA A 102 7.21 10.68 -2.78
C ALA A 102 6.03 10.88 -3.74
N GLY A 103 5.05 9.97 -3.75
CA GLY A 103 3.86 10.08 -4.58
C GLY A 103 3.03 11.33 -4.26
N TRP A 104 2.78 11.59 -2.97
CA TRP A 104 2.07 12.79 -2.54
C TRP A 104 2.82 14.07 -2.89
N ILE A 105 4.15 14.11 -2.68
CA ILE A 105 4.99 15.26 -3.04
C ILE A 105 4.94 15.50 -4.55
N CYS A 106 5.12 14.47 -5.36
CA CYS A 106 5.07 14.59 -6.82
C CYS A 106 3.69 15.11 -7.29
N MET A 107 2.61 14.59 -6.72
CA MET A 107 1.26 15.03 -7.07
C MET A 107 1.04 16.51 -6.71
N ALA A 108 1.44 16.94 -5.50
CA ALA A 108 1.32 18.33 -5.08
C ALA A 108 2.14 19.28 -5.98
N LEU A 109 3.41 18.93 -6.26
CA LEU A 109 4.27 19.74 -7.12
C LEU A 109 3.79 19.76 -8.57
N GLY A 110 3.22 18.67 -9.08
CA GLY A 110 2.67 18.60 -10.43
C GLY A 110 1.47 19.52 -10.63
N ILE A 111 0.66 19.73 -9.59
CA ILE A 111 -0.48 20.66 -9.64
C ILE A 111 -0.01 22.11 -9.54
N SER A 112 0.99 22.41 -8.70
CA SER A 112 1.47 23.79 -8.46
C SER A 112 2.34 24.38 -9.57
N ARG A 113 2.72 23.59 -10.58
CA ARG A 113 3.53 24.04 -11.73
C ARG A 113 2.70 24.68 -12.85
N LYS A 114 1.38 24.72 -12.70
CA LYS A 114 0.46 25.51 -13.52
C LYS A 114 -0.01 26.74 -12.76
#